data_AF-A0AAJ6N6K8-F1
#
_entry.id   AF-A0AAJ6N6K8-F1
#
_cell.length_a   1.000
_cell.length_b   1.000
_cell.length_c   1.000
_cell.angle_alpha   90.00
_cell.angle_beta   90.00
_cell.angle_gamma   90.00
#
_symmetry.space_group_name_H-M   'P 1'
#
loop_
_entity.id
_entity.type
_entity.pdbx_description
1 polymer ?
#
loop_
_entity_poly.entity_id
_entity_poly.type
_entity_poly.pdbx_seq_one_letter_code
_entity_poly.pdbx_strand_id
1 'polypeptide(L)' 'AFTYTFNFSLWDDLFNSLPEQFQRMRKEPWYLRRIFRSWRSGMGTSDEAVAYMRSQGLSQKAIDQFEDAYIKYRAH' A
#
# COMPACT_ATOMS: atom_id res chain seq x y z
N ALA A 1 0.97 -5.17 17.07
CA ALA A 1 1.84 -5.13 15.88
C ALA A 1 0.95 -5.06 14.65
N PHE A 2 1.10 -4.02 13.82
CA PHE A 2 0.17 -3.77 12.70
C PHE A 2 0.15 -4.89 11.65
N THR A 3 -1.06 -5.29 11.23
CA THR A 3 -1.34 -6.18 10.09
C THR A 3 -2.51 -5.62 9.30
N TYR A 4 -2.60 -5.96 8.02
CA TYR A 4 -3.69 -5.52 7.14
C TYR A 4 -4.00 -6.60 6.11
N THR A 5 -5.28 -6.87 5.89
CA THR A 5 -5.76 -7.87 4.91
C THR A 5 -6.17 -7.14 3.65
N PHE A 6 -5.39 -7.30 2.58
CA PHE A 6 -5.74 -6.77 1.27
C PHE A 6 -6.76 -7.67 0.56
N ASN A 7 -7.71 -7.06 -0.13
CA ASN A 7 -8.74 -7.70 -0.93
C ASN A 7 -8.39 -7.58 -2.44
N PHE A 8 -7.37 -8.31 -2.86
CA PHE A 8 -7.06 -8.51 -4.28
C PHE A 8 -7.60 -9.88 -4.71
N SER A 9 -8.34 -9.90 -5.82
CA SER A 9 -8.78 -11.13 -6.48
C SER A 9 -7.68 -11.66 -7.41
N LEU A 10 -7.78 -12.94 -7.78
CA LEU A 10 -6.90 -13.55 -8.79
C LEU A 10 -6.92 -12.79 -10.13
N TRP A 11 -8.04 -12.16 -10.48
CA TRP A 11 -8.17 -11.34 -11.69
C TRP A 11 -7.41 -10.01 -11.58
N ASP A 12 -7.29 -9.43 -10.38
CA ASP A 12 -6.51 -8.21 -10.17
C ASP A 12 -5.02 -8.47 -10.42
N ASP A 13 -4.52 -9.64 -10.02
CA ASP A 13 -3.13 -10.06 -10.23
C ASP A 13 -2.80 -10.35 -11.70
N LEU A 14 -3.77 -10.82 -12.48
CA LEU A 14 -3.62 -11.15 -13.90
C LEU A 14 -3.62 -9.91 -14.80
N PHE A 15 -4.45 -8.90 -14.51
CA PHE A 15 -4.64 -7.73 -15.39
C PHE A 15 -3.96 -6.45 -14.89
N ASN A 16 -3.66 -6.34 -13.60
CA ASN A 16 -3.05 -5.16 -12.99
C ASN A 16 -1.95 -5.57 -12.01
N SER A 17 -0.93 -6.26 -12.53
CA SER A 17 0.22 -6.67 -11.73
C SER A 17 0.78 -5.47 -10.95
N LEU A 18 0.68 -5.54 -9.62
CA LEU A 18 1.30 -4.58 -8.73
C LEU A 18 2.82 -4.53 -8.99
N PRO A 19 3.47 -3.36 -8.87
CA PRO A 19 4.92 -3.30 -8.83
C PRO A 19 5.48 -4.13 -7.66
N GLU A 20 6.71 -4.62 -7.78
CA GLU A 20 7.31 -5.59 -6.85
C GLU A 20 7.20 -5.16 -5.37
N GLN A 21 7.49 -3.88 -5.09
CA GLN A 21 7.37 -3.32 -3.74
C GLN A 21 5.98 -3.56 -3.15
N PHE A 22 4.92 -3.31 -3.92
CA PHE A 22 3.54 -3.43 -3.47
C PHE A 22 3.09 -4.89 -3.36
N GLN A 23 3.60 -5.78 -4.22
CA GLN A 23 3.40 -7.23 -4.05
C GLN A 23 3.99 -7.71 -2.72
N ARG A 24 5.19 -7.24 -2.35
CA ARG A 24 5.82 -7.58 -1.08
C ARG A 24 5.10 -6.98 0.11
N MET A 25 4.65 -5.73 0.01
CA MET A 25 3.82 -5.09 1.05
C MET A 25 2.54 -5.90 1.31
N ARG A 26 1.93 -6.50 0.28
CA ARG A 26 0.78 -7.39 0.44
C ARG A 26 1.10 -8.69 1.16
N LYS A 27 2.24 -9.31 0.86
CA LYS A 27 2.61 -10.66 1.33
C LYS A 27 3.34 -10.68 2.66
N GLU A 28 4.09 -9.62 2.98
CA GLU A 28 5.02 -9.56 4.11
C GLU A 28 4.60 -8.45 5.09
N PRO A 29 3.93 -8.77 6.22
CA PRO A 29 3.49 -7.77 7.19
C PRO A 29 4.64 -6.93 7.77
N TRP A 30 5.83 -7.51 7.92
CA TRP A 30 7.01 -6.76 8.36
C TRP A 30 7.44 -5.71 7.31
N TYR A 31 7.44 -6.07 6.03
CA TYR A 31 7.85 -5.16 4.97
C TYR A 31 6.84 -4.02 4.80
N LEU A 32 5.54 -4.33 4.88
CA LEU A 32 4.46 -3.34 4.92
C LEU A 32 4.72 -2.29 6.00
N ARG A 33 4.95 -2.73 7.24
CA ARG A 33 5.24 -1.84 8.38
C ARG A 33 6.51 -1.02 8.15
N ARG A 34 7.55 -1.60 7.56
CA ARG A 34 8.81 -0.90 7.25
C ARG A 34 8.56 0.24 6.27
N ILE A 35 7.82 -0.02 5.19
CA ILE A 35 7.51 1.00 4.18
C ILE A 35 6.58 2.07 4.75
N PHE A 36 5.51 1.69 5.46
CA PHE A 36 4.63 2.68 6.08
C PHE A 36 5.32 3.53 7.14
N ARG A 37 6.27 2.97 7.90
CA ARG A 37 7.14 3.77 8.78
C ARG A 37 7.94 4.81 8.00
N SER A 38 8.51 4.41 6.86
CA SER A 38 9.24 5.32 5.97
C SER A 38 8.33 6.43 5.43
N TRP A 39 7.15 6.08 4.92
CA TRP A 39 6.17 7.05 4.42
C TRP A 39 5.70 8.01 5.51
N ARG A 40 5.48 7.53 6.73
CA ARG A 40 5.09 8.41 7.86
C ARG A 40 6.15 9.47 8.16
N SER A 41 7.42 9.15 7.95
CA SER A 41 8.53 10.10 8.14
C SER A 41 8.82 10.97 6.92
N GLY A 42 8.57 10.48 5.70
CA GLY A 42 8.91 11.19 4.45
C GLY A 42 7.75 11.93 3.78
N MET A 43 6.58 11.29 3.68
CA MET A 43 5.36 11.83 3.05
C MET A 43 4.38 12.40 4.11
N GLY A 44 4.26 11.76 5.27
CA GLY A 44 3.44 12.23 6.38
C GLY A 44 1.91 12.06 6.21
N THR A 45 1.34 12.42 5.06
CA THR A 45 -0.12 12.40 4.77
C THR A 45 -0.54 11.26 3.84
N SER A 46 -1.82 10.89 3.87
CA SER A 46 -2.39 9.90 2.94
C SER A 46 -2.38 10.40 1.50
N ASP A 47 -2.67 11.68 1.28
CA ASP A 47 -2.70 12.29 -0.05
C ASP A 47 -1.35 12.21 -0.76
N GLU A 48 -0.25 12.44 -0.04
CA GLU A 48 1.11 12.29 -0.58
C GLU A 48 1.44 10.82 -0.88
N ALA A 49 1.00 9.89 -0.03
CA ALA A 49 1.14 8.46 -0.29
C ALA A 49 0.36 8.04 -1.54
N VAL A 50 -0.86 8.56 -1.73
CA VAL A 50 -1.69 8.33 -2.93
C VAL A 50 -1.01 8.89 -4.17
N ALA A 51 -0.45 10.11 -4.11
CA ALA A 51 0.29 10.70 -5.21
C ALA A 51 1.51 9.83 -5.60
N TYR A 52 2.25 9.34 -4.60
CA TYR A 52 3.33 8.39 -4.84
C TYR A 52 2.82 7.11 -5.51
N MET A 53 1.77 6.47 -4.98
CA MET A 53 1.20 5.25 -5.56
C MET A 53 0.76 5.44 -7.02
N ARG A 54 0.12 6.57 -7.34
CA ARG A 54 -0.22 6.94 -8.72
C ARG A 54 1.02 7.04 -9.61
N SER A 55 2.08 7.68 -9.13
CA SER A 55 3.35 7.79 -9.88
C SER A 55 4.04 6.44 -10.11
N GLN A 56 3.79 5.46 -9.24
CA GLN A 56 4.27 4.08 -9.40
C GLN A 56 3.40 3.23 -10.34
N GLY A 57 2.34 3.81 -10.92
CA GLY A 57 1.46 3.13 -11.88
C GLY A 57 0.43 2.20 -11.24
N LEU A 58 0.07 2.40 -9.97
CA LEU A 58 -0.99 1.61 -9.35
C LEU A 58 -2.36 1.96 -9.94
N SER A 59 -3.20 0.93 -10.09
CA SER A 59 -4.62 1.12 -10.39
C SER A 59 -5.35 1.79 -9.23
N GLN A 60 -6.47 2.46 -9.50
CA GLN A 60 -7.25 3.14 -8.46
C GLN A 60 -7.69 2.17 -7.35
N LYS A 61 -8.12 0.96 -7.69
CA LYS A 61 -8.47 -0.08 -6.71
C LYS A 61 -7.30 -0.46 -5.80
N ALA A 62 -6.08 -0.53 -6.34
CA ALA A 62 -4.90 -0.80 -5.53
C ALA A 62 -4.60 0.39 -4.60
N ILE A 63 -4.67 1.62 -5.13
CA ILE A 63 -4.50 2.86 -4.37
C ILE A 63 -5.46 2.89 -3.18
N ASP A 64 -6.76 2.67 -3.40
CA ASP A 64 -7.77 2.73 -2.34
C ASP A 64 -7.45 1.80 -1.17
N GLN A 65 -6.98 0.58 -1.47
CA GLN A 65 -6.63 -0.40 -0.44
C GLN A 65 -5.34 -0.06 0.30
N PHE A 66 -4.31 0.43 -0.40
CA PHE A 66 -3.05 0.82 0.24
C PHE A 66 -3.19 2.14 1.02
N GLU A 67 -4.04 3.05 0.57
CA GLU A 67 -4.41 4.27 1.31
C GLU A 67 -5.12 3.92 2.61
N ASP A 68 -6.17 3.10 2.56
CA ASP A 68 -6.89 2.66 3.77
C ASP A 68 -5.96 1.94 4.76
N ALA A 69 -5.09 1.07 4.25
CA ALA A 69 -4.06 0.43 5.06
C ALA A 69 -3.11 1.44 5.72
N TYR A 70 -2.71 2.49 4.99
CA TYR A 70 -1.81 3.51 5.51
C TYR A 70 -2.50 4.43 6.54
N ILE A 71 -3.77 4.79 6.32
CA ILE A 71 -4.58 5.54 7.30
C ILE A 71 -4.67 4.76 8.62
N LYS A 72 -5.00 3.47 8.54
CA LYS A 72 -5.06 2.59 9.72
C LYS A 72 -3.70 2.44 10.40
N TYR A 73 -2.61 2.35 9.64
CA TYR A 73 -1.26 2.31 10.19
C TYR A 73 -0.91 3.59 10.96
N ARG A 74 -1.28 4.76 10.43
CA ARG A 74 -1.01 6.05 11.09
C ARG A 74 -1.78 6.20 12.42
N ALA A 75 -2.93 5.56 12.54
CA ALA A 75 -3.74 5.54 13.75
C ALA A 75 -3.33 4.46 14.78
N HIS A 76 -2.44 3.53 14.43
CA HIS A 76 -1.89 2.50 15.32
C HIS A 76 -0.63 3.00 16.04
#